data_AF-A0A7G9B3K6-F1
#
_entry.id   AF-A0A7G9B3K6-F1
#
_cell.length_a   1.000
_cell.length_b   1.000
_cell.length_c   1.000
_cell.angle_alpha   90.00
_cell.angle_beta   90.00
_cell.angle_gamma   90.00
#
_symmetry.space_group_name_H-M   'P 1'
#
loop_
_entity.id
_entity.type
_entity.pdbx_description
1 polymer ?
#
loop_
_entity_poly.entity_id
_entity_poly.type
_entity_poly.pdbx_seq_one_letter_code
_entity_poly.pdbx_strand_id
1 'polypeptide(L)'
;MSTIDSLVTDRAQEDVDRAVYLNGLWVYDEAAGALNWSGTSAELAEWANGSKGAYNAEDLNRVGAAVEYVAGRFAAYGYAVSVSPKQDWAMGDIPREADMVKYLAEVEQLRSLISVMPTTPETPGDMANLWWWEANDIEQILKDLDFLLGNMAAAWTYSGEIDAGEC
;
A
#
# COMPACT_ATOMS: atom_id res chain seq x y z
N MET A 1 -16.55 -3.75 0.71
CA MET A 1 -15.16 -3.68 0.24
C MET A 1 -14.35 -3.19 1.42
N SER A 2 -13.40 -4.00 1.88
CA SER A 2 -12.50 -3.65 2.99
C SER A 2 -11.42 -2.68 2.49
N THR A 3 -10.73 -1.98 3.40
CA THR A 3 -9.58 -1.14 3.05
C THR A 3 -8.49 -1.94 2.33
N ILE A 4 -8.34 -3.22 2.67
CA ILE A 4 -7.37 -4.15 2.06
C ILE A 4 -7.68 -4.47 0.59
N ASP A 5 -8.96 -4.52 0.20
CA ASP A 5 -9.36 -4.81 -1.18
C ASP A 5 -8.94 -3.70 -2.16
N SER A 6 -8.69 -2.49 -1.66
CA SER A 6 -8.27 -1.35 -2.47
C SER A 6 -6.77 -1.37 -2.83
N LEU A 7 -5.98 -2.22 -2.17
CA LEU A 7 -4.54 -2.31 -2.36
C LEU A 7 -4.19 -2.87 -3.76
N VAL A 8 -3.18 -2.28 -4.38
CA VAL A 8 -2.68 -2.60 -5.71
C VAL A 8 -1.40 -3.43 -5.56
N THR A 9 -1.42 -4.67 -6.03
CA THR A 9 -0.29 -5.61 -5.90
C THR A 9 0.18 -6.17 -7.24
N ASP A 10 -0.38 -5.65 -8.34
CA ASP A 10 -0.18 -6.11 -9.70
C ASP A 10 0.33 -4.99 -10.62
N ARG A 11 1.03 -3.98 -10.08
CA ARG A 11 1.72 -2.98 -10.92
C ARG A 11 2.71 -3.68 -11.84
N ALA A 12 2.78 -3.23 -13.08
CA ALA A 12 3.73 -3.72 -14.06
C ALA A 12 4.52 -2.56 -14.69
N GLN A 13 5.56 -2.89 -15.45
CA GLN A 13 6.38 -1.89 -16.13
C GLN A 13 5.54 -1.03 -17.09
N GLU A 14 4.52 -1.61 -17.74
CA GLU A 14 3.60 -0.90 -18.62
C GLU A 14 2.83 0.21 -17.89
N ASP A 15 2.46 0.00 -16.62
CA ASP A 15 1.78 1.00 -15.81
C ASP A 15 2.71 2.19 -15.52
N VAL A 16 3.99 1.90 -15.23
CA VAL A 16 5.03 2.91 -15.00
C VAL A 16 5.29 3.70 -16.28
N ASP A 17 5.45 3.01 -17.41
CA ASP A 17 5.67 3.63 -18.70
C ASP A 17 4.50 4.55 -19.09
N ARG A 18 3.25 4.14 -18.77
CA ARG A 18 2.05 4.96 -18.98
C ARG A 18 2.06 6.20 -18.09
N ALA A 19 2.42 6.06 -16.82
CA ALA A 19 2.54 7.19 -15.89
C ALA A 19 3.62 8.19 -16.34
N VAL A 20 4.77 7.70 -16.79
CA VAL A 20 5.87 8.52 -17.34
C VAL A 20 5.41 9.24 -18.61
N TYR A 21 4.73 8.54 -19.53
CA TYR A 21 4.18 9.14 -20.74
C TYR A 21 3.22 10.29 -20.40
N LEU A 22 2.24 10.07 -19.52
CA LEU A 22 1.27 11.10 -19.14
C LEU A 22 1.95 12.29 -18.47
N ASN A 23 2.93 12.05 -17.60
CA ASN A 23 3.68 13.13 -16.96
C ASN A 23 4.49 13.96 -17.97
N GLY A 24 5.01 13.32 -19.02
CA GLY A 24 5.74 13.99 -20.10
C GLY A 24 4.89 14.89 -21.01
N LEU A 25 3.55 14.83 -20.91
CA LEU A 25 2.63 15.70 -21.65
C LEU A 25 2.46 17.08 -20.99
N TRP A 26 3.02 17.30 -19.80
CA TRP A 26 3.11 18.62 -19.20
C TRP A 26 4.31 19.37 -19.78
N VAL A 27 4.05 20.36 -20.64
CA VAL A 27 5.09 21.14 -21.32
C VAL A 27 5.10 22.56 -20.77
N TYR A 28 6.28 23.06 -20.41
CA TYR A 28 6.42 24.46 -19.97
C TYR A 28 6.25 25.41 -21.16
N ASP A 29 5.29 26.32 -21.06
CA ASP A 29 5.06 27.39 -22.01
C ASP A 29 5.73 28.67 -21.49
N GLU A 30 6.84 29.07 -22.13
CA GLU A 30 7.59 30.27 -21.76
C GLU A 30 6.76 31.55 -21.90
N ALA A 31 5.83 31.62 -22.86
CA ALA A 31 5.00 32.80 -23.07
C ALA A 31 3.91 32.93 -22.00
N ALA A 32 3.38 31.81 -21.52
CA ALA A 32 2.40 31.77 -20.43
C ALA A 32 3.04 31.79 -19.03
N GLY A 33 4.33 31.44 -18.92
CA GLY A 33 5.03 31.31 -17.63
C GLY A 33 4.51 30.16 -16.77
N ALA A 34 3.95 29.13 -17.39
CA ALA A 34 3.26 28.04 -16.70
C ALA A 34 3.39 26.70 -17.45
N LEU A 35 3.16 25.59 -16.75
CA LEU A 35 2.99 24.29 -17.37
C LEU A 35 1.62 24.21 -18.07
N ASN A 36 1.64 23.78 -19.32
CA ASN A 36 0.45 23.54 -20.13
C ASN A 36 0.37 22.06 -20.52
N TRP A 37 -0.85 21.53 -20.54
CA TRP A 37 -1.11 20.15 -20.96
C TRP A 37 -1.13 20.05 -22.49
N SER A 38 -0.28 19.19 -23.06
CA SER A 38 -0.20 18.97 -24.52
C SER A 38 -0.97 17.74 -25.02
N GLY A 39 -1.51 16.93 -24.10
CA GLY A 39 -2.27 15.71 -24.43
C GLY A 39 -3.75 15.96 -24.74
N THR A 40 -4.48 14.87 -24.91
CA THR A 40 -5.95 14.89 -25.03
C THR A 40 -6.63 15.13 -23.69
N SER A 41 -7.91 15.52 -23.71
CA SER A 41 -8.72 15.65 -22.48
C SER A 41 -8.95 14.31 -21.77
N ALA A 42 -8.98 13.21 -22.51
CA ALA A 42 -9.09 11.86 -21.94
C ALA A 42 -7.82 11.48 -21.17
N GLU A 43 -6.65 11.75 -21.73
CA GLU A 43 -5.37 11.53 -21.05
C GLU A 43 -5.19 12.44 -19.84
N LEU A 44 -5.68 13.69 -19.91
CA LEU A 44 -5.68 14.58 -18.74
C LEU A 44 -6.55 14.03 -17.62
N ALA A 45 -7.72 13.49 -17.95
CA ALA A 45 -8.61 12.86 -16.98
C ALA A 45 -7.97 11.60 -16.36
N GLU A 46 -7.28 10.79 -17.17
CA GLU A 46 -6.51 9.63 -16.70
C GLU A 46 -5.39 10.03 -15.74
N TRP A 47 -4.60 11.05 -16.10
CA TRP A 47 -3.54 11.58 -15.23
C TRP A 47 -4.11 12.14 -13.92
N ALA A 48 -5.22 12.89 -14.00
CA ALA A 48 -5.87 13.49 -12.84
C ALA A 48 -6.51 12.48 -11.87
N ASN A 49 -6.88 11.30 -12.36
CA ASN A 49 -7.41 10.20 -11.54
C ASN A 49 -6.32 9.37 -10.85
N GLY A 50 -5.04 9.68 -11.08
CA GLY A 50 -3.90 8.92 -10.55
C GLY A 50 -3.55 7.72 -11.44
N SER A 51 -2.30 7.70 -11.93
CA SER A 51 -1.79 6.58 -12.72
C SER A 51 -1.36 5.43 -11.82
N LYS A 52 -1.82 4.20 -12.10
CA LYS A 52 -1.48 2.98 -11.33
C LYS A 52 0.04 2.78 -11.14
N GLY A 53 0.84 3.17 -12.13
CA GLY A 53 2.30 3.04 -12.09
C GLY A 53 3.02 4.15 -11.32
N ALA A 54 2.32 5.20 -10.90
CA ALA A 54 2.86 6.16 -9.95
C ALA A 54 2.62 5.64 -8.52
N TYR A 55 3.59 5.84 -7.63
CA TYR A 55 3.41 5.65 -6.19
C TYR A 55 3.28 7.03 -5.55
N ASN A 56 2.05 7.54 -5.51
CA ASN A 56 1.76 8.92 -5.18
C ASN A 56 1.15 9.08 -3.76
N ALA A 57 0.72 10.30 -3.43
CA ALA A 57 0.10 10.60 -2.14
C ALA A 57 -1.13 9.73 -1.85
N GLU A 58 -1.94 9.40 -2.86
CA GLU A 58 -3.11 8.54 -2.69
C GLU A 58 -2.71 7.10 -2.38
N ASP A 59 -1.65 6.57 -3.01
CA ASP A 59 -1.10 5.25 -2.68
C ASP A 59 -0.56 5.22 -1.24
N LEU A 60 0.20 6.24 -0.83
CA LEU A 60 0.70 6.36 0.54
C LEU A 60 -0.43 6.40 1.56
N ASN A 61 -1.49 7.18 1.29
CA ASN A 61 -2.67 7.27 2.16
C ASN A 61 -3.43 5.94 2.22
N ARG A 62 -3.60 5.27 1.07
CA ARG A 62 -4.29 3.99 0.99
C ARG A 62 -3.57 2.91 1.78
N VAL A 63 -2.24 2.83 1.64
CA VAL A 63 -1.44 1.89 2.44
C VAL A 63 -1.42 2.29 3.91
N GLY A 64 -1.35 3.58 4.24
CA GLY A 64 -1.44 4.04 5.63
C GLY A 64 -2.76 3.61 6.29
N ALA A 65 -3.88 3.70 5.57
CA ALA A 65 -5.18 3.21 6.04
C ALA A 65 -5.21 1.68 6.17
N ALA A 66 -4.54 0.94 5.28
CA ALA A 66 -4.41 -0.51 5.38
C ALA A 66 -3.56 -0.94 6.58
N VAL A 67 -2.45 -0.24 6.86
CA VAL A 67 -1.62 -0.47 8.06
C VAL A 67 -2.45 -0.29 9.32
N GLU A 68 -3.22 0.80 9.42
CA GLU A 68 -4.11 1.03 10.58
C GLU A 68 -5.17 -0.07 10.71
N TYR A 69 -5.77 -0.49 9.60
CA TYR A 69 -6.74 -1.57 9.58
C TYR A 69 -6.15 -2.89 10.10
N VAL A 70 -5.01 -3.33 9.56
CA VAL A 70 -4.34 -4.58 9.96
C VAL A 70 -3.88 -4.50 11.41
N ALA A 71 -3.36 -3.36 11.85
CA ALA A 71 -3.01 -3.13 13.25
C ALA A 71 -4.22 -3.30 14.18
N GLY A 72 -5.39 -2.77 13.81
CA GLY A 72 -6.63 -2.96 14.54
C GLY A 72 -7.05 -4.43 14.62
N ARG A 73 -6.84 -5.20 13.55
CA ARG A 73 -7.10 -6.65 13.52
C ARG A 73 -6.18 -7.39 14.47
N PHE A 74 -4.87 -7.13 14.43
CA PHE A 74 -3.91 -7.68 15.38
C PHE A 74 -4.28 -7.35 16.83
N ALA A 75 -4.62 -6.10 17.13
CA ALA A 75 -5.04 -5.69 18.47
C ALA A 75 -6.29 -6.43 18.94
N ALA A 76 -7.26 -6.68 18.06
CA ALA A 76 -8.46 -7.46 18.36
C ALA A 76 -8.15 -8.92 18.74
N TYR A 77 -7.05 -9.49 18.22
CA TYR A 77 -6.53 -10.80 18.61
C TYR A 77 -5.54 -10.76 19.79
N GLY A 78 -5.36 -9.60 20.43
CA GLY A 78 -4.55 -9.44 21.64
C GLY A 78 -3.06 -9.17 21.42
N TYR A 79 -2.64 -8.89 20.19
CA TYR A 79 -1.25 -8.50 19.91
C TYR A 79 -1.01 -7.05 20.33
N ALA A 80 0.16 -6.79 20.91
CA ALA A 80 0.61 -5.42 21.19
C ALA A 80 1.11 -4.78 19.88
N VAL A 81 0.38 -3.76 19.41
CA VAL A 81 0.72 -3.04 18.18
C VAL A 81 0.88 -1.55 18.48
N SER A 82 1.92 -0.94 17.92
CA SER A 82 2.28 0.46 18.16
C SER A 82 2.63 1.16 16.84
N VAL A 83 1.68 1.21 15.93
CA VAL A 83 1.80 1.93 14.65
C VAL A 83 0.95 3.20 14.67
N SER A 84 1.36 4.22 13.94
CA SER A 84 0.63 5.47 13.75
C SER A 84 0.89 5.98 12.33
N PRO A 85 0.30 5.30 11.32
CA PRO A 85 0.56 5.59 9.92
C PRO A 85 0.02 6.97 9.53
N LYS A 86 0.80 7.68 8.71
CA LYS A 86 0.39 8.95 8.11
C LYS A 86 -0.56 8.68 6.93
N GLN A 87 -1.69 9.38 6.91
CA GLN A 87 -2.78 9.20 5.91
C GLN A 87 -3.28 10.51 5.30
N ASP A 88 -2.57 11.61 5.53
CA ASP A 88 -2.89 12.97 5.07
C ASP A 88 -1.81 13.50 4.10
N TRP A 89 -1.24 12.63 3.28
CA TRP A 89 -0.33 13.03 2.20
C TRP A 89 -1.10 13.85 1.16
N ALA A 90 -0.60 15.04 0.84
CA ALA A 90 -1.16 15.89 -0.20
C ALA A 90 -0.41 15.71 -1.54
N MET A 91 -1.12 15.89 -2.64
CA MET A 91 -0.50 15.91 -3.97
C MET A 91 0.49 17.08 -4.06
N GLY A 92 1.76 16.77 -4.33
CA GLY A 92 2.86 17.76 -4.35
C GLY A 92 3.63 17.89 -3.04
N ASP A 93 3.23 17.17 -1.97
CA ASP A 93 4.10 17.00 -0.81
C ASP A 93 5.39 16.29 -1.23
N ILE A 94 6.51 16.73 -0.68
CA ILE A 94 7.80 16.07 -0.84
C ILE A 94 8.01 15.18 0.40
N PRO A 95 7.93 13.84 0.27
CA PRO A 95 8.15 12.94 1.39
C PRO A 95 9.53 13.14 1.97
N ARG A 96 9.60 13.34 3.29
CA ARG A 96 10.88 13.35 3.99
C ARG A 96 11.34 11.91 4.16
N GLU A 97 12.64 11.69 4.08
CA GLU A 97 13.25 10.38 4.30
C GLU A 97 12.80 9.75 5.63
N ALA A 98 12.74 10.56 6.70
CA ALA A 98 12.28 10.11 8.02
C ALA A 98 10.82 9.58 8.01
N ASP A 99 9.94 10.18 7.21
CA ASP A 99 8.55 9.74 7.10
C ASP A 99 8.47 8.39 6.35
N MET A 100 9.32 8.20 5.34
CA MET A 100 9.42 6.96 4.56
C MET A 100 10.05 5.82 5.35
N VAL A 101 11.06 6.10 6.16
CA VAL A 101 11.63 5.13 7.11
C VAL A 101 10.59 4.68 8.12
N LYS A 102 9.83 5.62 8.69
CA LYS A 102 8.74 5.30 9.61
C LYS A 102 7.68 4.43 8.93
N TYR A 103 7.29 4.79 7.72
CA TYR A 103 6.28 4.06 6.95
C TYR A 103 6.66 2.59 6.72
N LEU A 104 7.89 2.31 6.28
CA LEU A 104 8.37 0.93 6.12
C LEU A 104 8.52 0.21 7.46
N ALA A 105 8.98 0.91 8.50
CA ALA A 105 9.12 0.32 9.84
C ALA A 105 7.77 -0.11 10.44
N GLU A 106 6.68 0.59 10.13
CA GLU A 106 5.34 0.21 10.57
C GLU A 106 4.85 -1.06 9.85
N VAL A 107 5.12 -1.19 8.55
CA VAL A 107 4.80 -2.40 7.78
C VAL A 107 5.62 -3.59 8.30
N GLU A 108 6.93 -3.42 8.49
CA GLU A 108 7.81 -4.48 9.02
C GLU A 108 7.43 -4.86 10.46
N GLN A 109 7.04 -3.89 11.30
CA GLN A 109 6.53 -4.19 12.64
C GLN A 109 5.37 -5.16 12.57
N LEU A 110 4.35 -4.88 11.74
CA LEU A 110 3.20 -5.76 11.58
C LEU A 110 3.59 -7.13 11.00
N ARG A 111 4.48 -7.14 10.01
CA ARG A 111 4.99 -8.37 9.38
C ARG A 111 5.66 -9.29 10.39
N SER A 112 6.43 -8.72 11.32
CA SER A 112 7.18 -9.46 12.34
C SER A 112 6.35 -10.04 13.49
N LEU A 113 5.07 -9.64 13.64
CA LEU A 113 4.22 -10.08 14.76
C LEU A 113 3.84 -11.57 14.68
N ILE A 114 3.82 -12.14 13.48
CA ILE A 114 3.42 -13.53 13.24
C ILE A 114 4.38 -14.21 12.27
N SER A 115 4.39 -15.54 12.28
CA SER A 115 5.07 -16.30 11.25
C SER A 115 4.31 -16.14 9.93
N VAL A 116 4.95 -15.53 8.93
CA VAL A 116 4.38 -15.34 7.59
C VAL A 116 4.66 -16.55 6.68
N MET A 117 4.01 -16.57 5.51
CA MET A 117 4.24 -17.60 4.50
C MET A 117 5.61 -17.39 3.83
N PRO A 118 6.27 -18.44 3.33
CA PRO A 118 7.50 -18.27 2.53
C PRO A 118 7.32 -17.43 1.26
N THR A 119 6.08 -17.27 0.80
CA THR A 119 5.70 -16.44 -0.36
C THR A 119 5.44 -14.98 -0.01
N THR A 120 5.33 -14.65 1.28
CA THR A 120 5.14 -13.26 1.72
C THR A 120 6.46 -12.51 1.54
N PRO A 121 6.49 -11.44 0.74
CA PRO A 121 7.73 -10.75 0.44
C PRO A 121 8.35 -10.11 1.69
N GLU A 122 9.64 -9.80 1.60
CA GLU A 122 10.34 -9.01 2.63
C GLU A 122 9.97 -7.53 2.47
N THR A 123 9.94 -6.79 3.58
CA THR A 123 9.78 -5.33 3.50
C THR A 123 11.00 -4.72 2.81
N PRO A 124 10.81 -3.82 1.82
CA PRO A 124 11.92 -3.12 1.18
C PRO A 124 12.81 -2.40 2.21
N GLY A 125 14.11 -2.32 1.92
CA GLY A 125 15.08 -1.71 2.85
C GLY A 125 14.98 -0.18 2.93
N ASP A 126 14.55 0.46 1.84
CA ASP A 126 14.30 1.89 1.77
C ASP A 126 13.22 2.21 0.72
N MET A 127 12.83 3.48 0.66
CA MET A 127 11.89 4.01 -0.36
C MET A 127 12.64 4.76 -1.47
N ALA A 128 13.96 4.65 -1.55
CA ALA A 128 14.77 5.38 -2.52
C ALA A 128 14.78 4.63 -3.86
N ASN A 129 14.26 5.27 -4.91
CA ASN A 129 14.06 4.65 -6.22
C ASN A 129 13.15 3.41 -6.15
N LEU A 130 12.08 3.48 -5.36
CA LEU A 130 11.09 2.41 -5.22
C LEU A 130 10.62 1.91 -6.59
N TRP A 131 10.98 0.68 -6.93
CA TRP A 131 10.55 0.03 -8.15
C TRP A 131 9.10 -0.44 -8.01
N TRP A 132 8.43 -0.66 -9.14
CA TRP A 132 7.02 -1.07 -9.14
C TRP A 132 6.78 -2.41 -8.41
N TRP A 133 7.75 -3.32 -8.42
CA TRP A 133 7.65 -4.57 -7.67
C TRP A 133 7.80 -4.36 -6.16
N GLU A 134 8.65 -3.43 -5.72
CA GLU A 134 8.80 -3.11 -4.29
C GLU A 134 7.53 -2.45 -3.75
N ALA A 135 6.88 -1.60 -4.55
CA ALA A 135 5.57 -1.06 -4.24
C ALA A 135 4.50 -2.16 -4.10
N ASN A 136 4.51 -3.15 -5.00
CA ASN A 136 3.63 -4.31 -4.89
C ASN A 136 3.92 -5.13 -3.64
N ASP A 137 5.19 -5.33 -3.29
CA ASP A 137 5.61 -6.11 -2.12
C ASP A 137 5.07 -5.50 -0.82
N ILE A 138 5.15 -4.18 -0.65
CA ILE A 138 4.60 -3.45 0.51
C ILE A 138 3.10 -3.71 0.65
N GLU A 139 2.35 -3.58 -0.44
CA GLU A 139 0.89 -3.79 -0.44
C GLU A 139 0.52 -5.27 -0.27
N GLN A 140 1.34 -6.19 -0.79
CA GLN A 140 1.13 -7.63 -0.70
C GLN A 140 1.36 -8.14 0.72
N ILE A 141 2.34 -7.61 1.44
CA ILE A 141 2.55 -7.92 2.87
C ILE A 141 1.25 -7.68 3.65
N LEU A 142 0.60 -6.54 3.46
CA LEU A 142 -0.62 -6.21 4.20
C LEU A 142 -1.80 -7.13 3.85
N LYS A 143 -1.94 -7.52 2.57
CA LYS A 143 -2.94 -8.52 2.15
C LYS A 143 -2.67 -9.88 2.79
N ASP A 144 -1.42 -10.33 2.79
CA ASP A 144 -1.01 -11.62 3.35
C ASP A 144 -1.25 -11.66 4.87
N LEU A 145 -0.96 -10.58 5.58
CA LEU A 145 -1.21 -10.49 7.02
C LEU A 145 -2.71 -10.57 7.36
N ASP A 146 -3.57 -9.85 6.62
CA ASP A 146 -5.02 -9.95 6.85
C ASP A 146 -5.55 -11.36 6.53
N PHE A 147 -5.07 -11.99 5.45
CA PHE A 147 -5.41 -13.36 5.10
C PHE A 147 -4.99 -14.36 6.21
N LEU A 148 -3.77 -14.23 6.73
CA LEU A 148 -3.27 -15.09 7.81
C LEU A 148 -4.07 -14.91 9.10
N LEU A 149 -4.38 -13.67 9.48
CA LEU A 149 -5.24 -13.38 10.64
C LEU A 149 -6.64 -13.98 10.48
N GLY A 150 -7.22 -13.92 9.28
CA GLY A 150 -8.49 -14.57 8.95
C GLY A 150 -8.43 -16.09 9.14
N ASN A 151 -7.39 -16.74 8.62
CA ASN A 151 -7.22 -18.19 8.74
C ASN A 151 -6.97 -18.64 10.19
N MET A 152 -6.18 -17.89 10.96
CA MET A 152 -5.96 -18.17 12.39
C MET A 152 -7.26 -18.15 13.18
N ALA A 153 -8.12 -17.15 12.92
CA ALA A 153 -9.42 -17.05 13.56
C ALA A 153 -10.34 -18.23 13.21
N ALA A 154 -10.38 -18.64 11.94
CA ALA A 154 -11.18 -19.79 11.49
C ALA A 154 -10.69 -21.11 12.12
N ALA A 155 -9.38 -21.30 12.26
CA ALA A 155 -8.80 -22.48 12.88
C ALA A 155 -9.16 -22.61 14.37
N TRP A 156 -9.22 -21.49 15.10
CA TRP A 156 -9.66 -21.48 16.51
C TRP A 156 -11.14 -21.87 16.66
N THR A 157 -12.02 -21.36 15.79
CA THR A 157 -13.44 -21.76 15.80
C THR A 157 -13.61 -23.24 15.52
N TYR A 158 -12.90 -23.78 14.52
CA TYR A 158 -12.98 -25.21 14.18
C TYR A 158 -12.43 -26.13 15.30
N SER A 159 -11.37 -25.70 15.98
CA SER A 159 -10.80 -26.44 17.12
C SER A 159 -11.69 -26.39 18.37
N GLY A 160 -12.53 -25.37 18.52
CA GLY A 160 -13.45 -25.21 19.65
C GLY A 160 -14.83 -25.86 19.47
N GLU A 161 -15.27 -26.11 18.23
CA GLU A 161 -16.59 -26.68 17.94
C GLU A 161 -16.62 -28.22 17.79
N ILE A 162 -15.46 -28.89 17.72
CA ILE A 162 -15.40 -30.36 17.52
C ILE A 162 -15.29 -31.18 18.82
N ASP A 163 -14.88 -30.58 19.94
CA ASP A 163 -14.68 -31.32 21.21
C ASP A 163 -15.86 -31.20 22.21
N ALA A 164 -17.05 -30.80 21.75
CA ALA A 164 -18.27 -30.72 22.58
C ALA A 164 -19.31 -31.81 22.24
N GLY A 165 -18.92 -32.91 21.59
CA GLY A 165 -19.85 -33.88 20.99
C GLY A 165 -19.75 -35.34 21.39
N GLU A 166 -18.73 -35.80 22.13
CA GLU A 166 -18.58 -37.23 22.44
C GLU A 166 -18.09 -37.45 23.89
N CYS A 167 -19.02 -37.47 24.85
CA CYS A 167 -18.84 -38.07 26.18
C CYS A 167 -20.15 -38.75 26.62
#